data_AF-A0AAN5YIC9-F1
#
_entry.id   AF-A0AAN5YIC9-F1
#
_cell.length_a   1.000
_cell.length_b   1.000
_cell.length_c   1.000
_cell.angle_alpha   90.00
_cell.angle_beta   90.00
_cell.angle_gamma   90.00
#
_symmetry.space_group_name_H-M   'P 1'
#
loop_
_entity.id
_entity.type
_entity.pdbx_description
1 polymer ?
#
loop_
_entity_poly.entity_id
_entity_poly.type
_entity_poly.pdbx_seq_one_letter_code
_entity_poly.pdbx_strand_id
1 'polypeptide(L)'
;MAPAVLPSDFEWGFATASYQVEGAVNEDGRGPSIWDTYSHLQPSRTNGTNGDIAWDHYHRYEEDLGLLVKYGAKSIPAFAVMVSHYPPWRTRRSGKRSRPWVTLYHWDLPQALQDRYDGWLNIEESQMDFERFGRVCYERFGVRVKNWITLNEPWNTAINGFVRCTEPPGRSSTHDACVPGNSTTEPWIVGKSLILAHARAARLYNREFKPKQGGRIGVSLCGDYIEPWDSSEPKDHEAAERRMEFVIGWFANPMLLAQDYPMAMRQQLQDRLPAFTEAEFALLREAEVDFYGMNYYTSLFARHRVCPASDTDYLGNLDEYQVNKSGVSIGDPSGVDWLRSAPQGFRKHLVRIYNKYRKPIYITENGCPCPGEDKMSREESVRDAYRQKYLSDHLDAITGAIQDGVRVSGYFVWSLMDNFEWSSGYTIKFGVTHINYDTLERTPKESALKIRAMIEGRMNAKVQGA
;
A
#
# COMPACT_ATOMS: atom_id res chain seq x y z
N MET A 1 -33.76 5.25 2.57
CA MET A 1 -32.34 5.00 2.27
C MET A 1 -32.07 3.52 2.48
N ALA A 2 -31.39 2.83 1.57
CA ALA A 2 -31.03 1.43 1.75
C ALA A 2 -30.07 1.30 2.97
N PRO A 3 -30.19 0.25 3.80
CA PRO A 3 -29.31 0.09 4.95
C PRO A 3 -27.84 -0.04 4.54
N ALA A 4 -26.94 0.42 5.42
CA ALA A 4 -25.50 0.41 5.22
C ALA A 4 -24.96 -1.02 5.41
N VAL A 5 -25.07 -1.85 4.37
CA VAL A 5 -24.72 -3.28 4.44
C VAL A 5 -23.54 -3.55 3.50
N LEU A 6 -22.55 -4.31 3.98
CA LEU A 6 -21.50 -4.84 3.12
C LEU A 6 -22.10 -5.88 2.16
N PRO A 7 -21.71 -5.89 0.87
CA PRO A 7 -22.18 -6.88 -0.09
C PRO A 7 -21.95 -8.32 0.39
N SER A 8 -22.82 -9.25 0.01
CA SER A 8 -22.68 -10.67 0.39
C SER A 8 -21.40 -11.33 -0.16
N ASP A 9 -20.87 -10.79 -1.25
CA ASP A 9 -19.64 -11.19 -1.92
C ASP A 9 -18.41 -10.37 -1.50
N PHE A 10 -18.55 -9.51 -0.46
CA PHE A 10 -17.45 -8.71 0.07
C PHE A 10 -16.28 -9.58 0.54
N GLU A 11 -15.10 -9.37 -0.04
CA GLU A 11 -13.90 -10.12 0.27
C GLU A 11 -13.11 -9.46 1.40
N TRP A 12 -12.64 -10.22 2.38
CA TRP A 12 -11.84 -9.66 3.46
C TRP A 12 -10.76 -10.61 3.96
N GLY A 13 -9.71 -10.03 4.55
CA GLY A 13 -8.56 -10.74 5.10
C GLY A 13 -7.54 -9.81 5.76
N PHE A 14 -6.27 -10.24 5.82
CA PHE A 14 -5.16 -9.54 6.47
C PHE A 14 -3.93 -9.56 5.57
N ALA A 15 -3.26 -8.42 5.42
CA ALA A 15 -2.12 -8.25 4.51
C ALA A 15 -0.76 -8.35 5.24
N THR A 16 0.27 -8.72 4.47
CA THR A 16 1.70 -8.72 4.84
C THR A 16 2.55 -8.34 3.62
N ALA A 17 3.86 -8.13 3.81
CA ALA A 17 4.83 -7.95 2.73
C ALA A 17 6.06 -8.81 2.97
N SER A 18 6.71 -9.25 1.88
CA SER A 18 7.78 -10.26 1.88
C SER A 18 8.92 -9.89 2.83
N TYR A 19 9.67 -8.83 2.55
CA TYR A 19 10.80 -8.39 3.37
C TYR A 19 10.42 -8.07 4.82
N GLN A 20 9.15 -7.73 5.07
CA GLN A 20 8.69 -7.36 6.41
C GLN A 20 8.43 -8.57 7.32
N VAL A 21 8.23 -9.77 6.77
CA VAL A 21 7.82 -10.96 7.55
C VAL A 21 8.62 -12.23 7.26
N GLU A 22 9.18 -12.39 6.05
CA GLU A 22 9.77 -13.66 5.60
C GLU A 22 11.02 -14.08 6.37
N GLY A 23 12.01 -13.18 6.47
CA GLY A 23 13.36 -13.57 6.86
C GLY A 23 14.06 -14.39 5.78
N ALA A 24 14.94 -15.32 6.18
CA ALA A 24 15.62 -16.26 5.31
C ALA A 24 16.33 -15.59 4.11
N VAL A 25 16.92 -14.41 4.37
CA VAL A 25 17.40 -13.49 3.32
C VAL A 25 18.51 -14.05 2.43
N ASN A 26 19.20 -15.09 2.87
CA ASN A 26 20.29 -15.76 2.14
C ASN A 26 20.09 -17.28 1.99
N GLU A 27 18.86 -17.76 2.14
CA GLU A 27 18.52 -19.18 2.03
C GLU A 27 17.99 -19.54 0.63
N ASP A 28 18.11 -20.82 0.26
CA ASP A 28 17.57 -21.41 -0.97
C ASP A 28 17.83 -20.62 -2.28
N GLY A 29 18.96 -19.92 -2.33
CA GLY A 29 19.39 -19.16 -3.51
C GLY A 29 18.68 -17.81 -3.70
N ARG A 30 18.01 -17.28 -2.67
CA ARG A 30 17.54 -15.88 -2.67
C ARG A 30 18.71 -14.91 -2.86
N GLY A 31 18.58 -14.00 -3.83
CA GLY A 31 19.50 -12.87 -4.00
C GLY A 31 19.10 -11.67 -3.14
N PRO A 32 20.04 -10.76 -2.81
CA PRO A 32 19.74 -9.57 -2.02
C PRO A 32 18.83 -8.61 -2.78
N SER A 33 17.92 -7.97 -2.04
CA SER A 33 17.14 -6.80 -2.45
C SER A 33 17.80 -5.51 -2.00
N ILE A 34 17.29 -4.38 -2.48
CA ILE A 34 17.69 -3.04 -2.03
C ILE A 34 17.50 -2.84 -0.52
N TRP A 35 16.53 -3.52 0.10
CA TRP A 35 16.31 -3.47 1.55
C TRP A 35 17.36 -4.24 2.33
N ASP A 36 17.86 -5.35 1.79
CA ASP A 36 18.99 -6.08 2.41
C ASP A 36 20.20 -5.17 2.50
N THR A 37 20.55 -4.45 1.43
CA THR A 37 21.67 -3.51 1.43
C THR A 37 21.42 -2.32 2.37
N TYR A 38 20.24 -1.72 2.29
CA TYR A 38 19.92 -0.49 3.02
C TYR A 38 19.84 -0.69 4.54
N SER A 39 19.24 -1.79 5.00
CA SER A 39 19.16 -2.11 6.43
C SER A 39 20.50 -2.49 7.07
N HIS A 40 21.52 -2.78 6.25
CA HIS A 40 22.88 -3.07 6.69
C HIS A 40 23.85 -1.90 6.59
N LEU A 41 23.38 -0.70 6.23
CA LEU A 41 24.21 0.50 6.21
C LEU A 41 24.82 0.79 7.59
N GLN A 42 26.03 1.34 7.59
CA GLN A 42 26.76 1.75 8.79
C GLN A 42 27.15 3.23 8.67
N PRO A 43 26.61 4.13 9.53
CA PRO A 43 25.63 3.87 10.58
C PRO A 43 24.25 3.48 10.02
N SER A 44 23.51 2.68 10.80
CA SER A 44 22.17 2.22 10.43
C SER A 44 21.20 3.39 10.24
N ARG A 45 20.29 3.23 9.27
CA ARG A 45 19.14 4.12 9.02
C ARG A 45 17.79 3.47 9.27
N THR A 46 17.81 2.28 9.88
CA THR A 46 16.64 1.42 10.14
C THR A 46 16.55 1.07 11.63
N ASN A 47 16.88 2.03 12.51
CA ASN A 47 16.91 1.88 13.97
C ASN A 47 17.78 0.72 14.49
N GLY A 48 18.83 0.35 13.77
CA GLY A 48 19.76 -0.72 14.14
C GLY A 48 19.21 -2.12 13.89
N THR A 49 18.12 -2.24 13.12
CA THR A 49 17.42 -3.49 12.84
C THR A 49 17.33 -3.75 11.34
N ASN A 50 17.18 -5.01 10.95
CA ASN A 50 17.09 -5.46 9.56
C ASN A 50 16.03 -6.57 9.41
N GLY A 51 15.72 -6.96 8.17
CA GLY A 51 14.73 -7.99 7.85
C GLY A 51 15.30 -9.42 7.77
N ASP A 52 16.49 -9.69 8.32
CA ASP A 52 17.21 -10.96 8.08
C ASP A 52 16.43 -12.18 8.56
N ILE A 53 15.85 -12.05 9.75
CA ILE A 53 14.97 -13.05 10.36
C ILE A 53 13.52 -12.58 10.24
N ALA A 54 13.26 -11.28 10.44
CA ALA A 54 11.92 -10.75 10.59
C ALA A 54 11.09 -11.61 11.55
N TRP A 55 10.02 -12.23 11.05
CA TRP A 55 9.18 -13.12 11.85
C TRP A 55 9.30 -14.57 11.42
N ASP A 56 10.30 -14.87 10.58
CA ASP A 56 10.61 -16.20 10.11
C ASP A 56 9.40 -16.85 9.42
N HIS A 57 8.59 -16.03 8.74
CA HIS A 57 7.42 -16.51 8.01
C HIS A 57 7.83 -17.54 6.95
N TYR A 58 9.02 -17.42 6.39
CA TYR A 58 9.57 -18.38 5.43
C TYR A 58 9.51 -19.83 5.96
N HIS A 59 9.88 -20.05 7.22
CA HIS A 59 9.83 -21.37 7.86
C HIS A 59 8.51 -21.66 8.59
N ARG A 60 7.73 -20.62 8.92
CA ARG A 60 6.56 -20.70 9.81
C ARG A 60 5.23 -20.38 9.13
N TYR A 61 5.20 -20.31 7.81
CA TYR A 61 4.00 -19.95 7.06
C TYR A 61 2.80 -20.87 7.39
N GLU A 62 3.02 -22.14 7.76
CA GLU A 62 1.92 -23.03 8.16
C GLU A 62 1.21 -22.57 9.44
N GLU A 63 1.95 -22.02 10.41
CA GLU A 63 1.40 -21.43 11.63
C GLU A 63 0.59 -20.18 11.28
N ASP A 64 1.15 -19.32 10.44
CA ASP A 64 0.52 -18.06 10.04
C ASP A 64 -0.75 -18.30 9.18
N LEU A 65 -0.75 -19.31 8.31
CA LEU A 65 -1.95 -19.79 7.63
C LEU A 65 -2.98 -20.38 8.60
N GLY A 66 -2.52 -21.05 9.66
CA GLY A 66 -3.37 -21.53 10.75
C GLY A 66 -4.09 -20.39 11.48
N LEU A 67 -3.42 -19.25 11.69
CA LEU A 67 -4.02 -18.03 12.26
C LEU A 67 -5.10 -17.46 11.35
N LEU A 68 -4.87 -17.38 10.04
CA LEU A 68 -5.89 -16.90 9.09
C LEU A 68 -7.17 -17.73 9.14
N VAL A 69 -7.04 -19.06 9.28
CA VAL A 69 -8.17 -19.96 9.48
C VAL A 69 -8.86 -19.69 10.82
N LYS A 70 -8.09 -19.51 11.90
CA LYS A 70 -8.60 -19.18 13.24
C LYS A 70 -9.39 -17.87 13.25
N TYR A 71 -8.91 -16.85 12.55
CA TYR A 71 -9.55 -15.54 12.43
C TYR A 71 -10.75 -15.58 11.48
N GLY A 72 -10.84 -16.62 10.64
CA GLY A 72 -11.96 -16.84 9.72
C GLY A 72 -11.88 -16.02 8.44
N ALA A 73 -10.68 -15.57 8.06
CA ALA A 73 -10.44 -14.85 6.81
C ALA A 73 -10.90 -15.67 5.60
N LYS A 74 -11.72 -15.07 4.74
CA LYS A 74 -12.24 -15.71 3.52
C LYS A 74 -11.26 -15.59 2.34
N SER A 75 -10.53 -14.47 2.31
CA SER A 75 -9.45 -14.20 1.37
C SER A 75 -8.15 -14.03 2.16
N ILE A 76 -7.05 -14.51 1.61
CA ILE A 76 -5.71 -14.32 2.17
C ILE A 76 -5.02 -13.30 1.27
N PRO A 77 -4.96 -12.02 1.64
CA PRO A 77 -4.21 -11.06 0.87
C PRO A 77 -2.72 -11.03 1.24
N ALA A 78 -1.93 -10.77 0.21
CA ALA A 78 -0.57 -10.26 0.19
C ALA A 78 0.49 -11.14 0.87
N PHE A 79 0.96 -12.12 0.12
CA PHE A 79 2.41 -12.35 0.04
C PHE A 79 2.91 -11.48 -1.12
N ALA A 80 3.88 -10.60 -0.84
CA ALA A 80 4.72 -10.09 -1.92
C ALA A 80 5.61 -11.25 -2.38
N VAL A 81 5.77 -11.44 -3.69
CA VAL A 81 6.53 -12.59 -4.19
C VAL A 81 8.01 -12.25 -4.21
N MET A 82 8.78 -12.76 -3.24
CA MET A 82 10.17 -13.08 -3.55
C MET A 82 10.24 -14.46 -4.20
N VAL A 83 10.67 -14.48 -5.47
CA VAL A 83 10.76 -15.69 -6.30
C VAL A 83 11.95 -16.52 -5.83
N SER A 84 11.76 -17.28 -4.77
CA SER A 84 12.61 -18.43 -4.44
C SER A 84 11.84 -19.54 -3.74
N HIS A 85 10.81 -19.25 -2.93
CA HIS A 85 10.06 -20.31 -2.26
C HIS A 85 8.59 -19.92 -2.04
N TYR A 86 7.70 -20.39 -2.91
CA TYR A 86 6.26 -20.33 -2.64
C TYR A 86 5.81 -21.75 -2.28
N PRO A 87 5.39 -22.03 -1.05
CA PRO A 87 5.03 -23.39 -0.66
C PRO A 87 3.89 -23.88 -1.56
N PRO A 88 3.84 -25.19 -1.87
CA PRO A 88 2.69 -25.74 -2.52
C PRO A 88 1.51 -25.46 -1.58
N TRP A 89 0.58 -24.60 -2.00
CA TRP A 89 -0.76 -24.48 -1.44
C TRP A 89 -1.45 -25.86 -1.54
N ARG A 90 -1.00 -26.81 -0.72
CA ARG A 90 -1.65 -28.10 -0.54
C ARG A 90 -2.90 -27.74 0.22
N THR A 91 -4.00 -27.78 -0.51
CA THR A 91 -5.33 -27.97 0.04
C THR A 91 -5.27 -29.07 1.09
N ARG A 92 -5.12 -28.72 2.38
CA ARG A 92 -5.34 -29.68 3.47
C ARG A 92 -6.57 -29.31 4.29
N ARG A 93 -7.56 -30.18 4.08
CA ARG A 93 -8.44 -30.80 5.08
C ARG A 93 -9.79 -30.18 5.39
N SER A 94 -10.13 -28.98 4.93
CA SER A 94 -11.47 -28.38 5.21
C SER A 94 -12.36 -28.06 4.00
N GLY A 95 -11.93 -28.35 2.77
CA GLY A 95 -12.74 -28.10 1.56
C GLY A 95 -13.00 -26.62 1.23
N LYS A 96 -12.51 -25.67 2.05
CA LYS A 96 -12.58 -24.23 1.78
C LYS A 96 -11.32 -23.78 1.04
N ARG A 97 -11.48 -23.31 -0.19
CA ARG A 97 -10.38 -22.79 -1.01
C ARG A 97 -10.10 -21.34 -0.61
N SER A 98 -8.93 -21.05 -0.06
CA SER A 98 -8.44 -19.67 0.08
C SER A 98 -8.21 -19.07 -1.31
N ARG A 99 -8.54 -17.79 -1.48
CA ARG A 99 -8.29 -17.02 -2.70
C ARG A 99 -7.11 -16.08 -2.43
N PRO A 100 -5.87 -16.44 -2.85
CA PRO A 100 -4.72 -15.59 -2.59
C PRO A 100 -4.84 -14.29 -3.39
N TRP A 101 -4.45 -13.19 -2.76
CA TRP A 101 -4.08 -11.96 -3.46
C TRP A 101 -2.57 -11.81 -3.40
N VAL A 102 -1.97 -11.52 -4.54
CA VAL A 102 -0.51 -11.52 -4.67
C VAL A 102 -0.06 -10.16 -5.20
N THR A 103 0.83 -9.53 -4.45
CA THR A 103 1.52 -8.32 -4.85
C THR A 103 2.84 -8.72 -5.53
N LEU A 104 3.07 -8.26 -6.76
CA LEU A 104 4.29 -8.61 -7.48
C LEU A 104 5.50 -7.86 -6.92
N TYR A 105 5.36 -6.55 -6.69
CA TYR A 105 6.43 -5.71 -6.16
C TYR A 105 6.00 -4.97 -4.90
N HIS A 106 6.74 -5.17 -3.81
CA HIS A 106 6.53 -4.47 -2.55
C HIS A 106 7.88 -3.94 -2.04
N TRP A 107 8.44 -3.01 -2.83
CA TRP A 107 9.65 -2.23 -2.51
C TRP A 107 10.96 -3.04 -2.43
N ASP A 108 10.92 -4.30 -2.84
CA ASP A 108 11.95 -5.31 -2.70
C ASP A 108 12.74 -5.53 -4.00
N LEU A 109 13.11 -4.43 -4.68
CA LEU A 109 13.86 -4.50 -5.94
C LEU A 109 15.15 -5.33 -5.74
N PRO A 110 15.46 -6.30 -6.62
CA PRO A 110 16.73 -7.01 -6.54
C PRO A 110 17.92 -6.05 -6.62
N GLN A 111 18.86 -6.16 -5.69
CA GLN A 111 20.04 -5.29 -5.62
C GLN A 111 20.86 -5.37 -6.92
N ALA A 112 20.91 -6.54 -7.57
CA ALA A 112 21.59 -6.69 -8.84
C ALA A 112 21.06 -5.77 -9.96
N LEU A 113 19.76 -5.43 -9.95
CA LEU A 113 19.18 -4.48 -10.89
C LEU A 113 19.51 -3.03 -10.51
N GLN A 114 19.54 -2.75 -9.20
CA GLN A 114 20.03 -1.47 -8.68
C GLN A 114 21.50 -1.24 -9.08
N ASP A 115 22.36 -2.25 -8.97
CA ASP A 115 23.78 -2.13 -9.30
C ASP A 115 24.03 -2.07 -10.81
N ARG A 116 23.23 -2.79 -11.61
CA ARG A 116 23.45 -2.92 -13.05
C ARG A 116 23.08 -1.67 -13.83
N TYR A 117 21.99 -1.01 -13.47
CA TYR A 117 21.46 0.12 -14.24
C TYR A 117 20.72 1.17 -13.38
N ASP A 118 21.01 1.23 -12.07
CA ASP A 118 20.34 2.11 -11.11
C ASP A 118 18.85 1.81 -10.90
N GLY A 119 18.44 0.56 -11.15
CA GLY A 119 17.10 0.08 -10.82
C GLY A 119 16.01 0.89 -11.52
N TRP A 120 15.10 1.48 -10.75
CA TRP A 120 13.98 2.26 -11.30
C TRP A 120 14.38 3.58 -11.99
N LEU A 121 15.65 4.00 -11.92
CA LEU A 121 16.12 5.16 -12.67
C LEU A 121 16.29 4.87 -14.17
N ASN A 122 16.47 3.60 -14.56
CA ASN A 122 16.47 3.23 -15.96
C ASN A 122 15.06 2.81 -16.40
N ILE A 123 14.35 3.75 -17.03
CA ILE A 123 12.98 3.55 -17.51
C ILE A 123 12.87 2.34 -18.45
N GLU A 124 13.80 2.18 -19.40
CA GLU A 124 13.72 1.14 -20.44
C GLU A 124 13.99 -0.27 -19.90
N GLU A 125 15.09 -0.44 -19.15
CA GLU A 125 15.49 -1.77 -18.64
C GLU A 125 14.52 -2.25 -17.54
N SER A 126 14.17 -1.37 -16.58
CA SER A 126 13.34 -1.72 -15.43
C SER A 126 11.95 -2.24 -15.81
N GLN A 127 11.32 -1.65 -16.82
CA GLN A 127 9.98 -2.06 -17.27
C GLN A 127 10.01 -3.42 -18.00
N MET A 128 11.12 -3.74 -18.69
CA MET A 128 11.30 -5.02 -19.38
C MET A 128 11.59 -6.15 -18.38
N ASP A 129 12.47 -5.91 -17.40
CA ASP A 129 12.76 -6.89 -16.36
C ASP A 129 11.54 -7.16 -15.48
N PHE A 130 10.73 -6.12 -15.19
CA PHE A 130 9.47 -6.29 -14.47
C PHE A 130 8.40 -7.05 -15.30
N GLU A 131 8.31 -6.81 -16.61
CA GLU A 131 7.43 -7.58 -17.51
C GLU A 131 7.79 -9.08 -17.49
N ARG A 132 9.10 -9.39 -17.52
CA ARG A 132 9.60 -10.77 -17.42
C ARG A 132 9.31 -11.39 -16.06
N PHE A 133 9.53 -10.65 -14.98
CA PHE A 133 9.19 -11.10 -13.63
C PHE A 133 7.69 -11.43 -13.49
N GLY A 134 6.82 -10.53 -13.95
CA GLY A 134 5.37 -10.74 -14.01
C GLY A 134 5.00 -12.00 -14.79
N ARG A 135 5.61 -12.22 -15.97
CA ARG A 135 5.43 -13.44 -16.77
C ARG A 135 5.69 -14.71 -15.96
N VAL A 136 6.84 -14.79 -15.29
CA VAL A 136 7.22 -15.96 -14.47
C VAL A 136 6.17 -16.20 -13.38
N CYS A 137 5.75 -15.14 -12.68
CA CYS A 137 4.72 -15.24 -11.65
C CYS A 137 3.37 -15.75 -12.21
N TYR A 138 2.92 -15.23 -13.35
CA TYR A 138 1.67 -15.64 -13.97
C TYR A 138 1.70 -17.09 -14.47
N GLU A 139 2.82 -17.52 -15.07
CA GLU A 139 3.02 -18.91 -15.53
C GLU A 139 3.02 -19.90 -14.36
N ARG A 140 3.72 -19.58 -13.26
CA ARG A 140 3.90 -20.50 -12.14
C ARG A 140 2.70 -20.54 -11.19
N PHE A 141 2.03 -19.40 -10.98
CA PHE A 141 1.02 -19.28 -9.92
C PHE A 141 -0.38 -18.98 -10.43
N GLY A 142 -0.56 -18.49 -11.66
CA GLY A 142 -1.84 -17.99 -12.17
C GLY A 142 -2.95 -19.04 -12.35
N VAL A 143 -2.63 -20.34 -12.28
CA VAL A 143 -3.65 -21.40 -12.15
C VAL A 143 -4.42 -21.24 -10.83
N ARG A 144 -3.73 -20.87 -9.75
CA ARG A 144 -4.28 -20.74 -8.38
C ARG A 144 -4.57 -19.29 -7.99
N VAL A 145 -3.67 -18.37 -8.35
CA VAL A 145 -3.79 -16.95 -8.06
C VAL A 145 -4.74 -16.31 -9.06
N LYS A 146 -5.77 -15.66 -8.54
CA LYS A 146 -6.79 -14.96 -9.35
C LYS A 146 -6.85 -13.47 -9.08
N ASN A 147 -6.04 -12.95 -8.17
CA ASN A 147 -6.00 -11.54 -7.82
C ASN A 147 -4.55 -11.09 -7.77
N TRP A 148 -4.18 -10.25 -8.72
CA TRP A 148 -2.84 -9.72 -8.87
C TRP A 148 -2.82 -8.23 -8.57
N ILE A 149 -1.84 -7.79 -7.80
CA ILE A 149 -1.49 -6.39 -7.59
C ILE A 149 -0.09 -6.23 -8.16
N THR A 150 0.12 -5.34 -9.13
CA THR A 150 1.46 -5.20 -9.73
C THR A 150 2.43 -4.52 -8.77
N LEU A 151 2.04 -3.38 -8.21
CA LEU A 151 2.89 -2.52 -7.39
C LEU A 151 2.14 -2.17 -6.11
N ASN A 152 2.86 -2.17 -5.00
CA ASN A 152 2.43 -1.51 -3.77
C ASN A 152 3.00 -0.09 -3.71
N GLU A 153 2.12 0.89 -3.51
CA GLU A 153 2.47 2.26 -3.10
C GLU A 153 3.65 2.88 -3.87
N PRO A 154 3.54 3.01 -5.20
CA PRO A 154 4.64 3.50 -6.02
C PRO A 154 5.09 4.93 -5.67
N TRP A 155 4.23 5.73 -5.03
CA TRP A 155 4.59 7.04 -4.48
C TRP A 155 5.69 6.94 -3.41
N ASN A 156 5.60 5.95 -2.51
CA ASN A 156 6.60 5.74 -1.46
C ASN A 156 7.94 5.34 -2.07
N THR A 157 7.95 4.39 -3.03
CA THR A 157 9.18 4.04 -3.76
C THR A 157 9.85 5.27 -4.41
N ALA A 158 9.08 6.15 -5.03
CA ALA A 158 9.62 7.33 -5.70
C ALA A 158 10.07 8.42 -4.73
N ILE A 159 9.27 8.76 -3.71
CA ILE A 159 9.53 9.90 -2.83
C ILE A 159 10.42 9.51 -1.64
N ASN A 160 10.13 8.40 -0.97
CA ASN A 160 10.93 7.98 0.18
C ASN A 160 12.30 7.45 -0.25
N GLY A 161 12.39 6.82 -1.44
CA GLY A 161 13.64 6.32 -2.02
C GLY A 161 14.55 7.39 -2.63
N PHE A 162 13.99 8.45 -3.23
CA PHE A 162 14.75 9.39 -4.09
C PHE A 162 14.59 10.88 -3.71
N VAL A 163 13.85 11.21 -2.64
CA VAL A 163 13.77 12.57 -2.10
C VAL A 163 14.03 12.61 -0.61
N ARG A 164 13.24 11.89 0.18
CA ARG A 164 13.39 11.85 1.64
C ARG A 164 14.56 10.97 2.06
N CYS A 165 14.96 10.01 1.23
CA CYS A 165 16.01 9.03 1.53
C CYS A 165 15.74 8.26 2.83
N THR A 166 14.47 8.11 3.19
CA THR A 166 14.04 7.31 4.33
C THR A 166 13.79 5.86 3.94
N GLU A 167 13.90 5.49 2.67
CA GLU A 167 13.76 4.14 2.14
C GLU A 167 14.86 3.88 1.09
N PRO A 168 15.15 2.61 0.74
CA PRO A 168 16.12 2.29 -0.30
C PRO A 168 15.70 2.87 -1.67
N PRO A 169 16.67 3.25 -2.53
CA PRO A 169 18.11 3.16 -2.32
C PRO A 169 18.69 4.31 -1.46
N GLY A 170 17.85 5.16 -0.85
CA GLY A 170 18.30 6.22 0.05
C GLY A 170 19.00 7.37 -0.67
N ARG A 171 18.51 7.75 -1.85
CA ARG A 171 19.09 8.80 -2.69
C ARG A 171 18.43 10.15 -2.43
N SER A 172 19.22 11.21 -2.37
CA SER A 172 18.70 12.57 -2.19
C SER A 172 19.73 13.63 -2.56
N SER A 173 19.27 14.82 -2.96
CA SER A 173 20.07 16.04 -3.03
C SER A 173 19.69 17.07 -1.95
N THR A 174 18.82 16.71 -1.01
CA THR A 174 18.32 17.61 0.05
C THR A 174 18.78 17.22 1.45
N HIS A 175 19.54 16.13 1.58
CA HIS A 175 20.01 15.59 2.86
C HIS A 175 21.45 15.09 2.72
N ASP A 176 22.39 15.69 3.45
CA ASP A 176 23.83 15.38 3.34
C ASP A 176 24.18 13.94 3.76
N ALA A 177 23.39 13.35 4.64
CA ALA A 177 23.60 11.97 5.08
C ALA A 177 23.25 10.95 3.97
N CYS A 178 22.58 11.34 2.90
CA CYS A 178 22.03 10.42 1.91
C CYS A 178 23.02 9.99 0.84
N VAL A 179 22.66 8.92 0.11
CA VAL A 179 23.38 8.60 -1.13
C VAL A 179 23.17 9.77 -2.08
N PRO A 180 24.22 10.34 -2.69
CA PRO A 180 24.06 11.46 -3.61
C PRO A 180 23.11 11.10 -4.76
N GLY A 181 22.09 11.92 -4.95
CA GLY A 181 21.13 11.81 -6.05
C GLY A 181 20.65 13.19 -6.50
N ASN A 182 19.52 13.24 -7.19
CA ASN A 182 18.90 14.49 -7.63
C ASN A 182 17.39 14.51 -7.34
N SER A 183 17.02 15.08 -6.19
CA SER A 183 15.63 15.18 -5.73
C SER A 183 14.74 16.04 -6.64
N THR A 184 15.32 16.77 -7.61
CA THR A 184 14.55 17.57 -8.59
C THR A 184 14.04 16.74 -9.77
N THR A 185 14.64 15.57 -10.07
CA THR A 185 14.39 14.77 -11.28
C THR A 185 14.19 13.27 -11.02
N GLU A 186 15.00 12.65 -10.18
CA GLU A 186 14.97 11.20 -9.89
C GLU A 186 13.59 10.66 -9.49
N PRO A 187 12.83 11.25 -8.54
CA PRO A 187 11.49 10.75 -8.20
C PRO A 187 10.54 10.66 -9.40
N TRP A 188 10.64 11.61 -10.34
CA TRP A 188 9.74 11.70 -11.49
C TRP A 188 10.10 10.67 -12.57
N ILE A 189 11.39 10.39 -12.74
CA ILE A 189 11.91 9.29 -13.57
C ILE A 189 11.42 7.96 -13.02
N VAL A 190 11.62 7.72 -11.72
CA VAL A 190 11.19 6.50 -11.02
C VAL A 190 9.68 6.31 -11.11
N GLY A 191 8.90 7.37 -10.91
CA GLY A 191 7.45 7.31 -11.07
C GLY A 191 7.04 6.87 -12.47
N LYS A 192 7.66 7.40 -13.53
CA LYS A 192 7.41 6.98 -14.92
C LYS A 192 7.80 5.51 -15.13
N SER A 193 8.96 5.07 -14.64
CA SER A 193 9.40 3.68 -14.72
C SER A 193 8.37 2.72 -14.12
N LEU A 194 7.88 3.03 -12.92
CA LEU A 194 6.86 2.25 -12.23
C LEU A 194 5.54 2.21 -13.01
N ILE A 195 5.11 3.34 -13.59
CA ILE A 195 3.91 3.40 -14.44
C ILE A 195 4.02 2.48 -15.66
N LEU A 196 5.15 2.52 -16.37
CA LEU A 196 5.34 1.69 -17.56
C LEU A 196 5.54 0.21 -17.21
N ALA A 197 6.21 -0.09 -16.10
CA ALA A 197 6.34 -1.44 -15.57
C ALA A 197 4.96 -2.04 -15.23
N HIS A 198 4.09 -1.30 -14.53
CA HIS A 198 2.70 -1.69 -14.32
C HIS A 198 1.98 -1.96 -15.64
N ALA A 199 2.05 -1.02 -16.59
CA ALA A 199 1.34 -1.13 -17.87
C ALA A 199 1.77 -2.38 -18.65
N ARG A 200 3.07 -2.69 -18.69
CA ARG A 200 3.58 -3.92 -19.32
C ARG A 200 3.09 -5.17 -18.64
N ALA A 201 3.21 -5.24 -17.31
CA ALA A 201 2.77 -6.41 -16.54
C ALA A 201 1.26 -6.65 -16.65
N ALA A 202 0.46 -5.57 -16.65
CA ALA A 202 -0.99 -5.62 -16.83
C ALA A 202 -1.36 -6.05 -18.26
N ARG A 203 -0.85 -5.37 -19.29
CA ARG A 203 -1.07 -5.73 -20.71
C ARG A 203 -0.71 -7.18 -20.99
N LEU A 204 0.44 -7.63 -20.49
CA LEU A 204 0.88 -9.02 -20.60
C LEU A 204 -0.17 -9.97 -20.02
N TYR A 205 -0.62 -9.71 -18.80
CA TYR A 205 -1.65 -10.51 -18.15
C TYR A 205 -2.96 -10.48 -18.96
N ASN A 206 -3.42 -9.30 -19.38
CA ASN A 206 -4.66 -9.14 -20.14
C ASN A 206 -4.66 -9.98 -21.44
N ARG A 207 -3.54 -9.99 -22.17
CA ARG A 207 -3.42 -10.67 -23.47
C ARG A 207 -3.20 -12.17 -23.35
N GLU A 208 -2.28 -12.60 -22.50
CA GLU A 208 -1.77 -13.98 -22.55
C GLU A 208 -2.34 -14.91 -21.49
N PHE A 209 -2.72 -14.36 -20.34
CA PHE A 209 -3.04 -15.12 -19.13
C PHE A 209 -4.49 -14.99 -18.70
N LYS A 210 -5.06 -13.79 -18.70
CA LYS A 210 -6.44 -13.51 -18.27
C LYS A 210 -7.48 -14.37 -18.99
N PRO A 211 -7.44 -14.58 -20.33
CA PRO A 211 -8.41 -15.45 -21.01
C PRO A 211 -8.36 -16.92 -20.58
N LYS A 212 -7.18 -17.40 -20.14
CA LYS A 212 -6.95 -18.79 -19.73
C LYS A 212 -7.17 -19.00 -18.22
N GLN A 213 -6.82 -17.99 -17.43
CA GLN A 213 -6.75 -18.08 -15.97
C GLN A 213 -7.96 -17.45 -15.28
N GLY A 214 -8.66 -16.50 -15.91
CA GLY A 214 -9.87 -15.88 -15.35
C GLY A 214 -9.64 -15.10 -14.06
N GLY A 215 -8.43 -14.59 -13.81
CA GLY A 215 -8.15 -13.69 -12.69
C GLY A 215 -8.25 -12.22 -13.07
N ARG A 216 -8.00 -11.35 -12.10
CA ARG A 216 -8.00 -9.89 -12.22
C ARG A 216 -6.66 -9.29 -11.82
N ILE A 217 -6.38 -8.10 -12.34
CA ILE A 217 -5.14 -7.37 -12.07
C ILE A 217 -5.41 -5.91 -11.71
N GLY A 218 -4.68 -5.41 -10.72
CA GLY A 218 -4.80 -4.08 -10.16
C GLY A 218 -3.46 -3.50 -9.71
N VAL A 219 -3.54 -2.35 -9.07
CA VAL A 219 -2.42 -1.65 -8.41
C VAL A 219 -2.89 -1.12 -7.08
N SER A 220 -2.02 -1.12 -6.06
CA SER A 220 -2.31 -0.56 -4.75
C SER A 220 -1.66 0.82 -4.62
N LEU A 221 -2.47 1.84 -4.45
CA LEU A 221 -2.02 3.22 -4.30
C LEU A 221 -2.30 3.69 -2.88
N CYS A 222 -1.28 4.24 -2.21
CA CYS A 222 -1.44 4.99 -0.98
C CYS A 222 -1.90 6.42 -1.26
N GLY A 223 -2.43 7.05 -0.23
CA GLY A 223 -2.62 8.48 -0.21
C GLY A 223 -3.66 8.89 0.83
N ASP A 224 -3.33 9.95 1.55
CA ASP A 224 -4.24 10.51 2.53
C ASP A 224 -5.37 11.27 1.83
N TYR A 225 -6.53 11.32 2.47
CA TYR A 225 -7.54 12.30 2.10
C TYR A 225 -7.15 13.65 2.69
N ILE A 226 -7.31 14.70 1.89
CA ILE A 226 -6.85 16.04 2.25
C ILE A 226 -8.07 16.96 2.33
N GLU A 227 -8.26 17.58 3.48
CA GLU A 227 -9.22 18.67 3.71
C GLU A 227 -8.51 20.03 3.54
N PRO A 228 -9.21 21.11 3.18
CA PRO A 228 -8.65 22.45 3.25
C PRO A 228 -8.36 22.86 4.70
N TRP A 229 -7.18 23.43 4.98
CA TRP A 229 -6.81 23.89 6.32
C TRP A 229 -7.73 25.02 6.82
N ASP A 230 -8.08 25.95 5.93
CA ASP A 230 -9.19 26.90 6.12
C ASP A 230 -10.28 26.61 5.08
N SER A 231 -11.40 26.02 5.53
CA SER A 231 -12.53 25.71 4.65
C SER A 231 -13.19 26.94 3.99
N SER A 232 -12.91 28.15 4.47
CA SER A 232 -13.39 29.41 3.87
C SER A 232 -12.45 30.00 2.82
N GLU A 233 -11.23 29.47 2.69
CA GLU A 233 -10.22 29.93 1.73
C GLU A 233 -10.22 29.03 0.48
N PRO A 234 -10.68 29.53 -0.69
CA PRO A 234 -10.73 28.74 -1.91
C PRO A 234 -9.38 28.13 -2.31
N LYS A 235 -8.27 28.81 -2.05
CA LYS A 235 -6.94 28.29 -2.39
C LYS A 235 -6.54 27.07 -1.56
N ASP A 236 -7.06 26.92 -0.35
CA ASP A 236 -6.83 25.72 0.47
C ASP A 236 -7.60 24.51 -0.08
N HIS A 237 -8.77 24.72 -0.70
CA HIS A 237 -9.47 23.65 -1.43
C HIS A 237 -8.68 23.22 -2.67
N GLU A 238 -8.15 24.18 -3.43
CA GLU A 238 -7.28 23.89 -4.57
C GLU A 238 -5.99 23.19 -4.15
N ALA A 239 -5.41 23.57 -3.00
CA ALA A 239 -4.25 22.90 -2.43
C ALA A 239 -4.57 21.46 -2.02
N ALA A 240 -5.72 21.23 -1.38
CA ALA A 240 -6.16 19.89 -1.01
C ALA A 240 -6.32 18.96 -2.23
N GLU A 241 -6.98 19.42 -3.30
CA GLU A 241 -7.11 18.65 -4.52
C GLU A 241 -5.74 18.42 -5.18
N ARG A 242 -4.92 19.47 -5.30
CA ARG A 242 -3.57 19.37 -5.87
C ARG A 242 -2.70 18.35 -5.12
N ARG A 243 -2.77 18.33 -3.79
CA ARG A 243 -2.04 17.33 -2.99
C ARG A 243 -2.43 15.91 -3.36
N MET A 244 -3.73 15.63 -3.40
CA MET A 244 -4.25 14.32 -3.77
C MET A 244 -3.93 13.97 -5.24
N GLU A 245 -3.81 14.94 -6.14
CA GLU A 245 -3.31 14.72 -7.48
C GLU A 245 -1.82 14.37 -7.50
N PHE A 246 -0.98 15.04 -6.71
CA PHE A 246 0.45 14.74 -6.60
C PHE A 246 0.75 13.37 -5.97
N VAL A 247 -0.15 12.84 -5.13
CA VAL A 247 0.00 11.48 -4.58
C VAL A 247 -0.64 10.45 -5.50
N ILE A 248 -1.94 10.56 -5.70
CA ILE A 248 -2.75 9.51 -6.30
C ILE A 248 -2.86 9.74 -7.80
N GLY A 249 -3.19 10.96 -8.22
CA GLY A 249 -3.37 11.31 -9.63
C GLY A 249 -2.12 11.03 -10.48
N TRP A 250 -0.92 11.23 -9.89
CA TRP A 250 0.37 10.93 -10.51
C TRP A 250 0.40 9.54 -11.15
N PHE A 251 -0.07 8.52 -10.43
CA PHE A 251 -0.08 7.14 -10.88
C PHE A 251 -1.45 6.73 -11.47
N ALA A 252 -2.54 7.14 -10.83
CA ALA A 252 -3.89 6.72 -11.20
C ALA A 252 -4.34 7.26 -12.55
N ASN A 253 -4.00 8.50 -12.93
CA ASN A 253 -4.38 9.04 -14.24
C ASN A 253 -3.81 8.19 -15.40
N PRO A 254 -2.48 7.96 -15.48
CA PRO A 254 -1.95 7.13 -16.56
C PRO A 254 -2.36 5.66 -16.43
N MET A 255 -2.30 5.06 -15.24
CA MET A 255 -2.57 3.62 -15.08
C MET A 255 -4.05 3.25 -15.27
N LEU A 256 -5.00 4.10 -14.87
CA LEU A 256 -6.43 3.75 -14.86
C LEU A 256 -7.24 4.40 -15.97
N LEU A 257 -6.79 5.56 -16.46
CA LEU A 257 -7.50 6.34 -17.49
C LEU A 257 -6.73 6.41 -18.80
N ALA A 258 -5.48 5.93 -18.85
CA ALA A 258 -4.55 6.13 -19.97
C ALA A 258 -4.43 7.61 -20.37
N GLN A 259 -4.50 8.50 -19.38
CA GLN A 259 -4.34 9.95 -19.53
C GLN A 259 -2.96 10.39 -19.05
N ASP A 260 -2.55 11.59 -19.45
CA ASP A 260 -1.33 12.18 -18.93
C ASP A 260 -1.43 12.44 -17.40
N TYR A 261 -0.28 12.74 -16.78
CA TYR A 261 -0.23 13.17 -15.38
C TYR A 261 -1.18 14.35 -15.13
N PRO A 262 -1.62 14.55 -13.87
CA PRO A 262 -2.44 15.70 -13.51
C PRO A 262 -1.83 17.03 -13.98
N MET A 263 -2.70 17.94 -14.45
CA MET A 263 -2.28 19.24 -14.97
C MET A 263 -1.45 20.03 -13.96
N ALA A 264 -1.82 19.97 -12.67
CA ALA A 264 -1.08 20.65 -11.61
C ALA A 264 0.38 20.15 -11.49
N MET A 265 0.63 18.86 -11.72
CA MET A 265 1.99 18.31 -11.75
C MET A 265 2.76 18.80 -12.96
N ARG A 266 2.14 18.75 -14.15
CA ARG A 266 2.76 19.27 -15.39
C ARG A 266 3.15 20.74 -15.27
N GLN A 267 2.27 21.56 -14.70
CA GLN A 267 2.52 22.98 -14.51
C GLN A 267 3.67 23.27 -13.55
N GLN A 268 3.75 22.54 -12.43
CA GLN A 268 4.80 22.76 -11.43
C GLN A 268 6.16 22.16 -11.83
N LEU A 269 6.16 20.95 -12.42
CA LEU A 269 7.38 20.18 -12.64
C LEU A 269 7.98 20.39 -14.03
N GLN A 270 7.16 20.75 -15.02
CA GLN A 270 7.60 21.04 -16.39
C GLN A 270 8.49 19.92 -16.94
N ASP A 271 9.66 20.25 -17.49
CA ASP A 271 10.59 19.29 -18.11
C ASP A 271 11.16 18.25 -17.14
N ARG A 272 11.06 18.50 -15.81
CA ARG A 272 11.49 17.54 -14.79
C ARG A 272 10.54 16.35 -14.68
N LEU A 273 9.30 16.47 -15.15
CA LEU A 273 8.33 15.37 -15.21
C LEU A 273 8.36 14.73 -16.60
N PRO A 274 8.96 13.54 -16.77
CA PRO A 274 9.22 12.99 -18.10
C PRO A 274 7.92 12.72 -18.86
N ALA A 275 7.80 13.29 -20.07
CA ALA A 275 6.60 13.14 -20.90
C ALA A 275 6.41 11.72 -21.42
N PHE A 276 5.16 11.30 -21.58
CA PHE A 276 4.83 10.05 -22.27
C PHE A 276 4.93 10.24 -23.79
N THR A 277 5.54 9.27 -24.45
CA THR A 277 5.51 9.13 -25.91
C THR A 277 4.20 8.48 -26.34
N GLU A 278 3.86 8.56 -27.64
CA GLU A 278 2.67 7.89 -28.17
C GLU A 278 2.74 6.37 -28.02
N ALA A 279 3.92 5.77 -28.12
CA ALA A 279 4.10 4.33 -27.91
C ALA A 279 3.81 3.94 -26.45
N GLU A 280 4.19 4.77 -25.49
CA GLU A 280 3.89 4.59 -24.07
C GLU A 280 2.40 4.78 -23.78
N PHE A 281 1.74 5.76 -24.40
CA PHE A 281 0.28 5.89 -24.31
C PHE A 281 -0.45 4.71 -24.97
N ALA A 282 0.05 4.18 -26.08
CA ALA A 282 -0.50 2.98 -26.69
C ALA A 282 -0.42 1.78 -25.73
N LEU A 283 0.73 1.60 -25.07
CA LEU A 283 0.89 0.62 -24.01
C LEU A 283 -0.12 0.84 -22.85
N LEU A 284 -0.29 2.06 -22.36
CA LEU A 284 -1.24 2.38 -21.28
C LEU A 284 -2.69 2.08 -21.68
N ARG A 285 -3.09 2.40 -22.92
CA ARG A 285 -4.45 2.11 -23.43
C ARG A 285 -4.72 0.60 -23.57
N GLU A 286 -3.68 -0.19 -23.80
CA GLU A 286 -3.78 -1.66 -23.87
C GLU A 286 -3.77 -2.34 -22.50
N ALA A 287 -3.33 -1.65 -21.46
CA ALA A 287 -3.18 -2.16 -20.10
C ALA A 287 -4.49 -1.97 -19.30
N GLU A 288 -5.41 -2.91 -19.41
CA GLU A 288 -6.67 -2.84 -18.67
C GLU A 288 -6.49 -3.23 -17.20
N VAL A 289 -6.83 -2.29 -16.31
CA VAL A 289 -6.84 -2.48 -14.86
C VAL A 289 -8.25 -2.80 -14.35
N ASP A 290 -8.39 -3.89 -13.61
CA ASP A 290 -9.68 -4.42 -13.15
C ASP A 290 -10.21 -3.73 -11.89
N PHE A 291 -9.33 -3.27 -11.01
CA PHE A 291 -9.69 -2.67 -9.73
C PHE A 291 -8.66 -1.64 -9.24
N TYR A 292 -9.11 -0.73 -8.37
CA TYR A 292 -8.27 0.18 -7.62
C TYR A 292 -7.96 -0.44 -6.24
N GLY A 293 -6.70 -0.72 -5.94
CA GLY A 293 -6.24 -1.06 -4.59
C GLY A 293 -5.96 0.22 -3.81
N MET A 294 -6.56 0.35 -2.62
CA MET A 294 -6.43 1.51 -1.76
C MET A 294 -5.71 1.14 -0.47
N ASN A 295 -4.55 1.73 -0.25
CA ASN A 295 -3.89 1.71 1.06
C ASN A 295 -4.22 3.04 1.75
N TYR A 296 -5.00 2.98 2.82
CA TYR A 296 -5.48 4.17 3.52
C TYR A 296 -5.26 4.02 5.01
N TYR A 297 -4.76 5.08 5.64
CA TYR A 297 -4.45 5.10 7.07
C TYR A 297 -4.96 6.35 7.77
N THR A 298 -4.82 7.53 7.15
CA THR A 298 -5.12 8.81 7.78
C THR A 298 -5.64 9.85 6.78
N SER A 299 -5.99 11.01 7.30
CA SER A 299 -6.27 12.22 6.53
C SER A 299 -5.40 13.35 7.07
N LEU A 300 -5.24 14.42 6.28
CA LEU A 300 -4.54 15.64 6.66
C LEU A 300 -5.31 16.89 6.20
N PHE A 301 -4.87 18.05 6.64
CA PHE A 301 -5.26 19.34 6.10
C PHE A 301 -4.16 19.89 5.19
N ALA A 302 -4.52 20.57 4.10
CA ALA A 302 -3.58 21.30 3.26
C ALA A 302 -3.84 22.80 3.31
N ARG A 303 -2.76 23.58 3.43
CA ARG A 303 -2.77 25.04 3.29
C ARG A 303 -1.98 25.46 2.07
N HIS A 304 -2.53 26.35 1.26
CA HIS A 304 -1.86 26.88 0.10
C HIS A 304 -0.60 27.68 0.47
N ARG A 305 0.47 27.50 -0.32
CA ARG A 305 1.68 28.33 -0.25
C ARG A 305 1.67 29.37 -1.36
N VAL A 306 1.91 30.63 -0.99
CA VAL A 306 1.95 31.77 -1.92
C VAL A 306 3.32 31.88 -2.62
N CYS A 307 4.39 31.42 -1.96
CA CYS A 307 5.73 31.43 -2.56
C CYS A 307 5.81 30.43 -3.72
N PRO A 308 6.68 30.67 -4.71
CA PRO A 308 6.99 29.68 -5.73
C PRO A 308 7.48 28.37 -5.11
N ALA A 309 7.08 27.25 -5.71
CA ALA A 309 7.57 25.94 -5.32
C ALA A 309 9.09 25.88 -5.51
N SER A 310 9.82 25.31 -4.56
CA SER A 310 11.23 24.96 -4.78
C SER A 310 11.34 23.84 -5.83
N ASP A 311 12.46 23.73 -6.54
CA ASP A 311 12.65 22.65 -7.51
C ASP A 311 12.59 21.25 -6.87
N THR A 312 12.88 21.15 -5.57
CA THR A 312 12.79 19.91 -4.79
C THR A 312 11.41 19.68 -4.16
N ASP A 313 10.41 20.54 -4.45
CA ASP A 313 9.05 20.36 -3.92
C ASP A 313 8.36 19.18 -4.61
N TYR A 314 7.89 18.26 -3.78
CA TYR A 314 7.16 17.06 -4.20
C TYR A 314 5.72 16.99 -3.65
N LEU A 315 5.34 17.94 -2.78
CA LEU A 315 4.02 17.97 -2.14
C LEU A 315 2.96 18.60 -3.04
N GLY A 316 3.37 19.48 -3.95
CA GLY A 316 2.46 20.29 -4.77
C GLY A 316 2.27 21.69 -4.19
N ASN A 317 3.37 22.35 -3.78
CA ASN A 317 3.39 23.73 -3.29
C ASN A 317 2.31 24.06 -2.23
N LEU A 318 2.38 23.37 -1.11
CA LEU A 318 1.46 23.49 0.02
C LEU A 318 2.14 23.07 1.33
N ASP A 319 1.52 23.41 2.45
CA ASP A 319 1.87 22.90 3.78
C ASP A 319 0.83 21.87 4.23
N GLU A 320 1.28 20.78 4.87
CA GLU A 320 0.40 19.77 5.46
C GLU A 320 0.25 19.98 6.97
N TYR A 321 -0.95 19.75 7.49
CA TYR A 321 -1.28 19.89 8.91
C TYR A 321 -2.17 18.76 9.42
N GLN A 322 -2.08 18.46 10.72
CA GLN A 322 -3.00 17.56 11.42
C GLN A 322 -4.11 18.30 12.17
N VAL A 323 -4.03 19.64 12.24
CA VAL A 323 -5.03 20.52 12.84
C VAL A 323 -5.41 21.61 11.84
N ASN A 324 -6.69 21.96 11.76
CA ASN A 324 -7.16 23.04 10.90
C ASN A 324 -6.95 24.42 11.54
N LYS A 325 -7.36 25.49 10.83
CA LYS A 325 -7.27 26.88 11.32
C LYS A 325 -7.96 27.11 12.67
N SER A 326 -9.01 26.35 12.99
CA SER A 326 -9.76 26.44 14.24
C SER A 326 -9.17 25.58 15.38
N GLY A 327 -8.03 24.92 15.15
CA GLY A 327 -7.39 24.04 16.13
C GLY A 327 -8.05 22.66 16.28
N VAL A 328 -8.94 22.27 15.36
CA VAL A 328 -9.60 20.97 15.36
C VAL A 328 -8.69 19.94 14.69
N SER A 329 -8.42 18.83 15.39
CA SER A 329 -7.66 17.70 14.86
C SER A 329 -8.40 17.01 13.72
N ILE A 330 -7.65 16.54 12.72
CA ILE A 330 -8.20 15.73 11.62
C ILE A 330 -8.73 14.37 12.08
N GLY A 331 -8.21 13.87 13.21
CA GLY A 331 -8.60 12.59 13.79
C GLY A 331 -7.90 12.30 15.13
N ASP A 332 -8.31 11.21 15.77
CA ASP A 332 -7.73 10.77 17.05
C ASP A 332 -6.27 10.29 16.83
N PRO A 333 -5.31 10.65 17.69
CA PRO A 333 -3.93 10.18 17.56
C PRO A 333 -3.82 8.67 17.81
N SER A 334 -2.96 8.01 17.04
CA SER A 334 -2.64 6.58 17.18
C SER A 334 -1.30 6.36 17.91
N GLY A 335 -0.69 5.19 17.75
CA GLY A 335 0.65 4.88 18.26
C GLY A 335 1.82 5.57 17.54
N VAL A 336 1.56 6.26 16.43
CA VAL A 336 2.59 6.97 15.65
C VAL A 336 2.12 8.36 15.27
N ASP A 337 3.07 9.30 15.21
CA ASP A 337 2.76 10.74 15.08
C ASP A 337 1.99 11.07 13.80
N TRP A 338 2.32 10.41 12.69
CA TRP A 338 1.75 10.70 11.37
C TRP A 338 0.31 10.18 11.20
N LEU A 339 -0.08 9.12 11.91
CA LEU A 339 -1.36 8.43 11.70
C LEU A 339 -2.42 8.90 12.71
N ARG A 340 -3.49 9.49 12.17
CA ARG A 340 -4.70 9.87 12.90
C ARG A 340 -5.90 9.04 12.42
N SER A 341 -6.76 8.59 13.33
CA SER A 341 -8.01 7.92 12.97
C SER A 341 -9.01 8.91 12.39
N ALA A 342 -9.18 8.89 11.06
CA ALA A 342 -10.00 9.85 10.32
C ALA A 342 -11.05 9.15 9.41
N PRO A 343 -12.05 8.45 9.98
CA PRO A 343 -13.04 7.69 9.20
C PRO A 343 -13.93 8.58 8.30
N GLN A 344 -14.17 9.84 8.69
CA GLN A 344 -14.95 10.77 7.88
C GLN A 344 -14.23 11.15 6.57
N GLY A 345 -12.92 11.43 6.66
CA GLY A 345 -12.06 11.66 5.50
C GLY A 345 -12.00 10.41 4.62
N PHE A 346 -11.95 9.22 5.22
CA PHE A 346 -11.95 7.96 4.49
C PHE A 346 -13.19 7.76 3.60
N ARG A 347 -14.40 8.02 4.14
CA ARG A 347 -15.65 7.94 3.35
C ARG A 347 -15.62 8.90 2.16
N LYS A 348 -15.22 10.17 2.38
CA LYS A 348 -15.08 11.16 1.31
C LYS A 348 -14.05 10.73 0.27
N HIS A 349 -12.95 10.13 0.71
CA HIS A 349 -11.90 9.61 -0.14
C HIS A 349 -12.42 8.54 -1.10
N LEU A 350 -13.14 7.55 -0.58
CA LEU A 350 -13.76 6.48 -1.37
C LEU A 350 -14.69 7.05 -2.44
N VAL A 351 -15.53 8.02 -2.07
CA VAL A 351 -16.44 8.71 -3.00
C VAL A 351 -15.67 9.44 -4.08
N ARG A 352 -14.64 10.22 -3.71
CA ARG A 352 -13.79 10.96 -4.66
C ARG A 352 -13.13 10.02 -5.67
N ILE A 353 -12.45 8.98 -5.19
CA ILE A 353 -11.72 8.02 -6.02
C ILE A 353 -12.67 7.29 -6.97
N TYR A 354 -13.79 6.81 -6.47
CA TYR A 354 -14.76 6.11 -7.31
C TYR A 354 -15.38 7.02 -8.36
N ASN A 355 -15.70 8.27 -8.01
CA ASN A 355 -16.27 9.22 -8.96
C ASN A 355 -15.32 9.56 -10.11
N LYS A 356 -14.01 9.66 -9.85
CA LYS A 356 -13.00 9.98 -10.87
C LYS A 356 -12.62 8.78 -11.72
N TYR A 357 -12.31 7.63 -11.10
CA TYR A 357 -11.71 6.49 -11.82
C TYR A 357 -12.68 5.36 -12.15
N ARG A 358 -13.87 5.32 -11.53
CA ARG A 358 -14.96 4.36 -11.81
C ARG A 358 -14.54 2.88 -11.80
N LYS A 359 -13.52 2.54 -11.01
CA LYS A 359 -13.09 1.15 -10.77
C LYS A 359 -13.67 0.61 -9.45
N PRO A 360 -13.96 -0.69 -9.35
CA PRO A 360 -14.19 -1.33 -8.05
C PRO A 360 -13.00 -1.07 -7.13
N ILE A 361 -13.27 -0.71 -5.88
CA ILE A 361 -12.24 -0.44 -4.88
C ILE A 361 -12.06 -1.65 -3.97
N TYR A 362 -10.82 -2.04 -3.75
CA TYR A 362 -10.41 -2.94 -2.68
C TYR A 362 -9.52 -2.15 -1.72
N ILE A 363 -9.87 -2.15 -0.43
CA ILE A 363 -8.97 -1.58 0.58
C ILE A 363 -7.89 -2.62 0.81
N THR A 364 -6.72 -2.40 0.23
CA THR A 364 -5.60 -3.34 0.23
C THR A 364 -4.76 -3.25 1.50
N GLU A 365 -4.75 -2.10 2.15
CA GLU A 365 -4.20 -1.92 3.49
C GLU A 365 -5.00 -0.88 4.28
N ASN A 366 -5.31 -1.21 5.53
CA ASN A 366 -5.85 -0.29 6.54
C ASN A 366 -5.62 -0.86 7.94
N GLY A 367 -5.11 -0.04 8.87
CA GLY A 367 -4.91 -0.42 10.26
C GLY A 367 -4.10 0.62 11.03
N CYS A 368 -3.70 0.31 12.25
CA CYS A 368 -2.97 1.27 13.09
C CYS A 368 -2.15 0.57 14.19
N PRO A 369 -1.05 1.18 14.67
CA PRO A 369 -0.51 0.92 15.99
C PRO A 369 -1.36 1.61 17.07
N CYS A 370 -1.45 1.03 18.27
CA CYS A 370 -2.15 1.64 19.39
C CYS A 370 -1.25 2.67 20.11
N PRO A 371 -1.83 3.72 20.71
CA PRO A 371 -1.08 4.67 21.54
C PRO A 371 -0.22 3.96 22.60
N GLY A 372 1.09 4.16 22.54
CA GLY A 372 2.08 3.60 23.49
C GLY A 372 2.37 2.10 23.33
N GLU A 373 1.91 1.45 22.25
CA GLU A 373 2.09 0.00 22.04
C GLU A 373 3.56 -0.42 21.88
N ASP A 374 4.44 0.52 21.51
CA ASP A 374 5.90 0.35 21.43
C ASP A 374 6.52 -0.02 22.79
N LYS A 375 5.86 0.35 23.89
CA LYS A 375 6.31 0.11 25.28
C LYS A 375 5.49 -0.93 26.02
N MET A 376 4.44 -1.46 25.39
CA MET A 376 3.53 -2.41 26.04
C MET A 376 4.16 -3.80 26.14
N SER A 377 3.87 -4.49 27.25
CA SER A 377 4.05 -5.93 27.35
C SER A 377 3.14 -6.68 26.37
N ARG A 378 3.38 -7.98 26.21
CA ARG A 378 2.48 -8.87 25.47
C ARG A 378 1.05 -8.80 26.02
N GLU A 379 0.88 -8.91 27.34
CA GLU A 379 -0.43 -8.95 28.01
C GLU A 379 -1.21 -7.63 27.87
N GLU A 380 -0.52 -6.51 27.70
CA GLU A 380 -1.12 -5.21 27.40
C GLU A 380 -1.45 -5.08 25.92
N SER A 381 -0.49 -5.35 25.03
CA SER A 381 -0.65 -5.18 23.58
C SER A 381 -1.72 -6.10 22.98
N VAL A 382 -1.98 -7.28 23.55
CA VAL A 382 -3.07 -8.14 23.08
C VAL A 382 -4.47 -7.53 23.31
N ARG A 383 -4.61 -6.58 24.24
CA ARG A 383 -5.87 -5.87 24.55
C ARG A 383 -5.95 -4.55 23.79
N ASP A 384 -5.97 -4.66 22.48
CA ASP A 384 -5.84 -3.54 21.53
C ASP A 384 -7.18 -2.84 21.21
N ALA A 385 -7.84 -2.32 22.25
CA ALA A 385 -9.16 -1.66 22.11
C ALA A 385 -9.16 -0.49 21.12
N TYR A 386 -8.05 0.26 21.04
CA TYR A 386 -7.91 1.35 20.07
C TYR A 386 -7.97 0.83 18.63
N ARG A 387 -7.20 -0.23 18.30
CA ARG A 387 -7.22 -0.85 16.97
C ARG A 387 -8.60 -1.41 16.64
N GLN A 388 -9.28 -2.03 17.59
CA GLN A 388 -10.67 -2.50 17.40
C GLN A 388 -11.62 -1.35 17.02
N LYS A 389 -11.52 -0.21 17.71
CA LYS A 389 -12.32 0.99 17.40
C LYS A 389 -11.96 1.54 16.02
N TYR A 390 -10.67 1.70 15.73
CA TYR A 390 -10.18 2.15 14.42
C TYR A 390 -10.76 1.31 13.29
N LEU A 391 -10.63 -0.03 13.36
CA LEU A 391 -11.14 -0.94 12.32
C LEU A 391 -12.67 -0.84 12.20
N SER A 392 -13.40 -0.77 13.31
CA SER A 392 -14.86 -0.61 13.28
C SER A 392 -15.29 0.70 12.61
N ASP A 393 -14.66 1.82 12.98
CA ASP A 393 -14.99 3.14 12.44
C ASP A 393 -14.70 3.23 10.93
N HIS A 394 -13.62 2.59 10.45
CA HIS A 394 -13.29 2.54 9.02
C HIS A 394 -14.21 1.59 8.26
N LEU A 395 -14.68 0.50 8.87
CA LEU A 395 -15.74 -0.34 8.29
C LEU A 395 -17.07 0.43 8.16
N ASP A 396 -17.40 1.30 9.11
CA ASP A 396 -18.57 2.18 9.02
C ASP A 396 -18.42 3.26 7.94
N ALA A 397 -17.20 3.77 7.74
CA ALA A 397 -16.91 4.65 6.61
C ALA A 397 -17.09 3.94 5.26
N ILE A 398 -16.69 2.66 5.15
CA ILE A 398 -16.89 1.84 3.95
C ILE A 398 -18.37 1.61 3.68
N THR A 399 -19.16 1.20 4.68
CA THR A 399 -20.60 1.01 4.50
C THR A 399 -21.29 2.33 4.13
N GLY A 400 -20.88 3.44 4.74
CA GLY A 400 -21.33 4.78 4.36
C GLY A 400 -20.99 5.15 2.91
N ALA A 401 -19.79 4.86 2.45
CA ALA A 401 -19.40 5.12 1.06
C ALA A 401 -20.18 4.24 0.07
N ILE A 402 -20.48 2.98 0.43
CA ILE A 402 -21.34 2.10 -0.38
C ILE A 402 -22.76 2.69 -0.49
N GLN A 403 -23.30 3.26 0.59
CA GLN A 403 -24.57 3.99 0.53
C GLN A 403 -24.52 5.22 -0.38
N ASP A 404 -23.36 5.87 -0.48
CA ASP A 404 -23.11 6.98 -1.41
C ASP A 404 -22.86 6.52 -2.86
N GLY A 405 -23.05 5.23 -3.16
CA GLY A 405 -22.95 4.66 -4.50
C GLY A 405 -21.54 4.18 -4.89
N VAL A 406 -20.61 4.09 -3.94
CA VAL A 406 -19.25 3.58 -4.18
C VAL A 406 -19.24 2.06 -4.24
N ARG A 407 -18.57 1.50 -5.25
CA ARG A 407 -18.35 0.05 -5.33
C ARG A 407 -17.10 -0.37 -4.55
N VAL A 408 -17.23 -0.57 -3.24
CA VAL A 408 -16.17 -1.21 -2.42
C VAL A 408 -16.43 -2.72 -2.36
N SER A 409 -15.45 -3.51 -2.78
CA SER A 409 -15.61 -4.96 -2.97
C SER A 409 -14.73 -5.82 -2.05
N GLY A 410 -13.86 -5.19 -1.25
CA GLY A 410 -13.15 -5.90 -0.19
C GLY A 410 -12.29 -5.03 0.71
N TYR A 411 -11.80 -5.64 1.80
CA TYR A 411 -11.06 -4.99 2.87
C TYR A 411 -9.99 -5.89 3.49
N PHE A 412 -8.76 -5.39 3.54
CA PHE A 412 -7.60 -6.12 4.01
C PHE A 412 -6.91 -5.34 5.12
N VAL A 413 -6.87 -5.95 6.31
CA VAL A 413 -6.29 -5.34 7.51
C VAL A 413 -4.77 -5.35 7.41
N TRP A 414 -4.16 -4.18 7.51
CA TRP A 414 -2.74 -4.06 7.79
C TRP A 414 -2.53 -4.05 9.32
N SER A 415 -1.96 -5.09 9.92
CA SER A 415 -1.35 -6.27 9.31
C SER A 415 -1.78 -7.57 10.00
N LEU A 416 -1.50 -8.71 9.37
CA LEU A 416 -1.71 -10.03 9.98
C LEU A 416 -0.96 -10.15 11.32
N MET A 417 0.26 -9.65 11.37
CA MET A 417 1.16 -9.72 12.52
C MET A 417 2.04 -8.48 12.62
N ASP A 418 2.55 -8.21 13.82
CA ASP A 418 3.57 -7.18 14.04
C ASP A 418 4.72 -7.38 13.06
N ASN A 419 5.28 -6.27 12.55
CA ASN A 419 6.11 -6.07 11.38
C ASN A 419 7.59 -5.67 11.55
N PHE A 420 8.48 -5.89 10.57
CA PHE A 420 9.57 -4.94 10.30
C PHE A 420 8.98 -3.72 9.58
N GLU A 421 8.73 -2.62 10.31
CA GLU A 421 8.15 -1.39 9.76
C GLU A 421 9.24 -0.51 9.13
N TRP A 422 9.92 -1.08 8.14
CA TRP A 422 10.87 -0.37 7.28
C TRP A 422 11.95 0.36 8.09
N SER A 423 12.16 1.64 7.85
CA SER A 423 13.16 2.43 8.57
C SER A 423 12.84 2.67 10.05
N SER A 424 11.62 2.36 10.50
CA SER A 424 11.24 2.39 11.92
C SER A 424 11.64 1.11 12.66
N GLY A 425 12.04 0.06 11.94
CA GLY A 425 12.36 -1.25 12.53
C GLY A 425 11.14 -1.90 13.17
N TYR A 426 11.34 -2.61 14.28
CA TYR A 426 10.29 -3.36 14.98
C TYR A 426 9.53 -2.59 16.06
N THR A 427 9.75 -1.27 16.13
CA THR A 427 9.17 -0.41 17.18
C THR A 427 7.67 -0.18 16.97
N ILE A 428 7.21 -0.13 15.72
CA ILE A 428 5.81 0.10 15.36
C ILE A 428 5.10 -1.24 15.16
N LYS A 429 4.01 -1.44 15.91
CA LYS A 429 3.26 -2.70 15.96
C LYS A 429 1.92 -2.57 15.25
N PHE A 430 1.84 -2.89 13.96
CA PHE A 430 0.58 -2.85 13.19
C PHE A 430 -0.29 -4.10 13.33
N GLY A 431 0.28 -5.21 13.80
CA GLY A 431 -0.33 -6.52 13.73
C GLY A 431 -1.60 -6.65 14.53
N VAL A 432 -2.56 -7.42 14.00
CA VAL A 432 -3.61 -8.04 14.82
C VAL A 432 -3.09 -9.27 15.58
N THR A 433 -1.86 -9.71 15.30
CA THR A 433 -1.14 -10.75 16.01
C THR A 433 0.15 -10.17 16.57
N HIS A 434 0.34 -10.26 17.87
CA HIS A 434 1.60 -9.91 18.52
C HIS A 434 2.66 -10.97 18.19
N ILE A 435 3.89 -10.53 17.92
CA ILE A 435 5.05 -11.43 17.80
C ILE A 435 6.04 -11.13 18.92
N ASN A 436 6.42 -12.17 19.65
CA ASN A 436 7.54 -12.10 20.59
C ASN A 436 8.86 -12.22 19.81
N TYR A 437 9.71 -11.20 19.83
CA TYR A 437 10.94 -11.16 19.02
C TYR A 437 11.98 -12.22 19.41
N ASP A 438 12.04 -12.59 20.69
CA ASP A 438 13.03 -13.53 21.21
C ASP A 438 12.71 -14.99 20.86
N THR A 439 11.41 -15.30 20.74
CA THR A 439 10.90 -16.68 20.57
C THR A 439 10.19 -16.91 19.24
N LEU A 440 9.84 -15.82 18.55
CA LEU A 440 8.99 -15.78 17.35
C LEU A 440 7.58 -16.35 17.57
N GLU A 441 7.11 -16.42 18.83
CA GLU A 441 5.76 -16.90 19.15
C GLU A 441 4.69 -15.91 18.68
N ARG A 442 3.66 -16.43 18.00
CA ARG A 442 2.48 -15.68 17.57
C ARG A 442 1.41 -15.68 18.65
N THR A 443 1.02 -14.50 19.14
CA THR A 443 -0.11 -14.34 20.07
C THR A 443 -1.22 -13.48 19.45
N PRO A 444 -2.40 -14.03 19.13
CA PRO A 444 -3.52 -13.24 18.62
C PRO A 444 -3.91 -12.11 19.58
N LYS A 445 -4.04 -10.89 19.06
CA LYS A 445 -4.66 -9.77 19.77
C LYS A 445 -6.18 -9.87 19.68
N GLU A 446 -6.89 -9.15 20.52
CA GLU A 446 -8.36 -9.17 20.53
C GLU A 446 -8.98 -8.70 19.20
N SER A 447 -8.35 -7.75 18.50
CA SER A 447 -8.77 -7.31 17.17
C SER A 447 -8.85 -8.46 16.16
N ALA A 448 -7.88 -9.38 16.15
CA ALA A 448 -7.88 -10.55 15.25
C ALA A 448 -9.10 -11.46 15.47
N LEU A 449 -9.57 -11.56 16.71
CA LEU A 449 -10.69 -12.43 17.09
C LEU A 449 -12.05 -11.76 16.84
N LYS A 450 -12.11 -10.42 16.90
CA LYS A 450 -13.36 -9.66 16.76
C LYS A 450 -13.67 -9.21 15.34
N ILE A 451 -12.65 -9.04 14.48
CA ILE A 451 -12.82 -8.46 13.13
C ILE A 451 -13.81 -9.25 12.26
N ARG A 452 -13.82 -10.59 12.38
CA ARG A 452 -14.80 -11.42 11.69
C ARG A 452 -16.24 -11.03 12.04
N ALA A 453 -16.53 -10.89 13.33
CA ALA A 453 -17.87 -10.50 13.79
C ALA A 453 -18.22 -9.08 13.34
N MET A 454 -17.25 -8.16 13.35
CA MET A 454 -17.44 -6.78 12.86
C MET A 454 -17.85 -6.74 11.38
N ILE A 455 -17.21 -7.57 10.54
CA ILE A 455 -17.49 -7.62 9.09
C ILE A 455 -18.76 -8.43 8.82
N GLU A 456 -18.88 -9.65 9.34
CA GLU A 456 -20.05 -10.50 9.11
C GLU A 456 -21.34 -9.88 9.67
N GLY A 457 -21.25 -9.13 10.77
CA GLY A 457 -22.37 -8.34 11.30
C GLY A 457 -22.87 -7.29 10.30
N ARG A 458 -21.95 -6.62 9.59
CA ARG A 458 -22.26 -5.64 8.54
C ARG A 458 -22.68 -6.27 7.21
N MET A 459 -22.33 -7.53 6.95
CA MET A 459 -22.83 -8.28 5.79
C MET A 459 -24.25 -8.83 6.03
N ASN A 460 -24.55 -9.23 7.26
CA ASN A 460 -25.81 -9.90 7.64
C ASN A 460 -26.85 -8.96 8.25
N ALA A 461 -26.55 -7.66 8.37
CA ALA A 461 -27.48 -6.65 8.87
C ALA A 461 -28.75 -6.67 8.01
N LYS A 462 -29.80 -7.34 8.51
CA LYS A 462 -31.11 -7.35 7.86
C LYS A 462 -31.66 -5.94 7.83
N VAL A 463 -32.27 -5.57 6.72
CA VAL A 463 -33.12 -4.39 6.59
C VAL A 463 -34.22 -4.52 7.66
N GLN A 464 -34.06 -3.89 8.82
CA GLN A 464 -35.16 -3.75 9.76
C GLN A 464 -36.13 -2.71 9.17
N GLY A 465 -37.23 -3.21 8.61
CA GLY A 465 -38.51 -2.51 8.42
C GLY A 465 -38.51 -1.33 7.45
N ALA A 466 -38.98 -1.57 6.22
CA ALA A 466 -39.82 -0.62 5.51
C ALA A 466 -41.29 -0.90 5.86
#